data_AF-A0A6V7KD41-F1
#
_entry.id   AF-A0A6V7KD41-F1
#
_cell.length_a   1.000
_cell.length_b   1.000
_cell.length_c   1.000
_cell.angle_alpha   90.00
_cell.angle_beta   90.00
_cell.angle_gamma   90.00
#
_symmetry.space_group_name_H-M   'P 1'
#
loop_
_entity.id
_entity.type
_entity.pdbx_description
1 polymer ?
#
loop_
_entity_poly.entity_id
_entity_poly.type
_entity_poly.pdbx_seq_one_letter_code
_entity_poly.pdbx_strand_id
1 'polypeptide(L)'
;MKAPEITVKLYIHFNIHLEKIDALTCDMSQMQGWILLGTHDVTIPVPQHSPDDLIDRQIESLKNQQSNVLADSLAKDRDIEKEIQRLLCI
;
A
#
# COMPACT_ATOMS: atom_id res chain seq x y z
N MET A 1 2.82 11.68 27.54
CA MET A 1 4.04 10.94 27.15
C MET A 1 4.47 11.44 25.78
N LYS A 2 5.79 11.61 25.51
CA LYS A 2 6.28 12.05 24.19
C LYS A 2 5.86 11.03 23.13
N ALA A 3 5.47 11.47 21.93
CA ALA A 3 5.21 10.57 20.81
C ALA A 3 6.45 9.69 20.55
N PRO A 4 6.28 8.37 20.32
CA PRO A 4 7.41 7.55 19.93
C PRO A 4 8.00 8.11 18.64
N GLU A 5 9.33 8.13 18.54
CA GLU A 5 10.06 8.60 17.38
C GLU A 5 10.78 7.39 16.78
N ILE A 6 10.75 7.27 15.45
CA ILE A 6 11.53 6.27 14.72
C ILE A 6 12.56 7.01 13.88
N THR A 7 13.82 6.62 14.04
CA THR A 7 14.89 7.09 13.15
C THR A 7 15.03 6.10 12.00
N VAL A 8 14.86 6.59 10.77
CA VAL A 8 15.07 5.83 9.54
C VAL A 8 16.24 6.40 8.76
N LYS A 9 16.93 5.55 8.01
CA LYS A 9 17.96 5.98 7.05
C LYS A 9 17.34 6.09 5.67
N LEU A 10 17.36 7.29 5.10
CA LEU A 10 16.97 7.53 3.71
C LEU A 10 18.22 7.60 2.84
N TYR A 11 18.14 6.94 1.69
CA TYR A 11 19.17 6.91 0.67
C TYR A 11 18.73 7.80 -0.49
N ILE A 12 19.52 8.84 -0.75
CA ILE A 12 19.23 9.83 -1.79
C ILE A 12 19.94 9.39 -3.07
N HIS A 13 19.18 9.16 -4.13
CA HIS A 13 19.72 8.74 -5.41
C HIS A 13 19.31 9.68 -6.53
N PHE A 14 20.19 9.82 -7.52
CA PHE A 14 19.82 10.33 -8.83
C PHE A 14 19.48 9.17 -9.76
N ASN A 15 18.32 9.23 -10.40
CA ASN A 15 17.90 8.30 -11.44
C ASN A 15 18.20 8.91 -12.82
N ILE A 16 19.10 8.28 -13.59
CA ILE A 16 19.54 8.81 -14.88
C ILE A 16 18.48 8.71 -15.98
N HIS A 17 17.54 7.76 -15.87
CA HIS A 17 16.51 7.55 -16.89
C HIS A 17 15.36 8.55 -16.75
N LEU A 18 15.11 9.00 -15.53
CA LEU A 18 14.06 9.95 -15.19
C LEU A 18 14.61 11.35 -14.88
N GLU A 19 15.94 11.52 -14.91
CA GLU A 19 16.67 12.75 -14.60
C GLU A 19 16.20 13.42 -13.29
N LYS A 20 15.93 12.61 -12.25
CA LYS A 20 15.37 13.09 -10.98
C LYS A 20 16.10 12.56 -9.76
N ILE A 21 15.94 13.28 -8.65
CA ILE A 21 16.41 12.85 -7.33
C ILE A 21 15.25 12.20 -6.58
N ASP A 22 15.48 11.01 -6.04
CA ASP A 22 14.53 10.28 -5.19
C ASP A 22 15.16 9.97 -3.83
N ALA A 23 14.34 10.00 -2.78
CA ALA A 23 14.68 9.50 -1.45
C ALA A 23 14.04 8.12 -1.25
N LEU A 24 14.85 7.13 -0.93
CA LEU A 24 14.45 5.72 -0.85
C LEU A 24 14.82 5.14 0.50
N THR A 25 14.14 4.07 0.92
CA THR A 25 14.40 3.40 2.19
C THR A 25 15.53 2.38 2.12
N CYS A 26 16.17 2.22 0.96
CA CYS A 26 17.28 1.29 0.72
C CYS A 26 18.25 1.83 -0.33
N ASP A 27 19.47 1.28 -0.34
CA ASP A 27 20.49 1.56 -1.35
C ASP A 27 20.12 0.86 -2.68
N MET A 28 20.00 1.66 -3.73
CA MET A 28 19.63 1.23 -5.08
C MET A 28 20.82 1.28 -6.04
N SER A 29 22.02 1.64 -5.58
CA SER A 29 23.22 1.77 -6.42
C SER A 29 23.62 0.49 -7.18
N GLN A 30 23.16 -0.68 -6.71
CA GLN A 30 23.33 -1.95 -7.42
C GLN A 30 22.44 -2.10 -8.65
N MET A 31 21.41 -1.26 -8.79
CA MET A 31 20.53 -1.25 -9.94
C MET A 31 21.02 -0.26 -10.98
N GLN A 32 21.07 -0.70 -12.24
CA GLN A 32 21.49 0.16 -13.35
C GLN A 32 20.63 1.43 -13.40
N GLY A 33 21.31 2.56 -13.58
CA GLY A 33 20.67 3.86 -13.71
C GLY A 33 20.43 4.61 -12.39
N TRP A 34 20.84 4.06 -11.25
CA TRP A 34 20.75 4.71 -9.96
C TRP A 34 22.14 5.08 -9.43
N ILE A 35 22.30 6.35 -9.05
CA ILE A 35 23.56 6.88 -8.50
C ILE A 35 23.29 7.35 -7.08
N LEU A 36 23.93 6.73 -6.09
CA LEU A 36 23.83 7.14 -4.69
C LEU A 36 24.54 8.49 -4.49
N LEU A 37 23.79 9.49 -4.03
CA LEU A 37 24.29 10.82 -3.73
C LEU A 37 24.63 10.98 -2.24
N GLY A 38 23.99 10.21 -1.37
CA GLY A 38 24.25 10.23 0.05
C GLY A 38 23.16 9.55 0.87
N THR A 39 23.34 9.58 2.19
CA THR A 39 22.35 9.05 3.14
C THR A 39 22.05 10.09 4.20
N HIS A 40 20.81 10.10 4.68
CA HIS A 40 20.37 10.98 5.77
C HIS A 40 19.60 10.16 6.80
N ASP A 41 19.92 10.36 8.07
CA ASP A 41 19.11 9.85 9.16
C ASP A 41 18.00 10.86 9.46
N VAL A 42 16.75 10.39 9.39
CA VAL A 42 15.56 11.21 9.59
C VAL A 42 14.77 10.63 10.75
N THR A 43 14.51 11.46 11.76
CA THR A 43 13.63 11.10 12.87
C THR A 43 12.21 11.50 12.53
N ILE A 44 11.33 10.49 12.48
CA ILE A 44 9.92 10.65 12.13
C ILE A 44 9.09 10.45 13.41
N PRO A 45 8.21 11.40 13.77
CA PRO A 45 7.26 11.19 14.85
C PRO A 45 6.26 10.11 14.44
N VAL A 46 6.10 9.09 15.26
CA VAL A 46 5.06 8.07 15.06
C VAL A 46 3.74 8.66 15.54
N PRO A 47 2.69 8.68 14.70
CA PRO A 47 1.37 9.07 15.13
C PRO A 47 0.95 8.21 16.33
N GLN A 48 0.63 8.86 17.45
CA GLN A 48 0.05 8.14 18.56
C GLN A 48 -1.38 7.75 18.16
N HIS A 49 -1.67 6.46 18.25
CA HIS A 49 -3.01 5.93 18.14
C HIS A 49 -3.40 5.39 19.50
N SER A 50 -4.60 5.74 19.96
CA SER A 50 -5.18 5.01 21.09
C SER A 50 -5.48 3.57 20.65
N PRO A 51 -5.58 2.61 21.59
CA PRO A 51 -6.04 1.26 21.26
C PRO A 51 -7.38 1.27 20.51
N ASP A 52 -8.29 2.17 20.88
CA ASP A 52 -9.60 2.32 20.24
C ASP A 52 -9.46 2.81 18.79
N ASP A 53 -8.58 3.78 18.51
CA ASP A 53 -8.31 4.24 17.13
C ASP A 53 -7.76 3.11 16.24
N LEU A 54 -6.93 2.23 16.80
CA LEU A 54 -6.40 1.07 16.07
C LEU A 54 -7.51 0.05 15.76
N ILE A 55 -8.39 -0.20 16.73
CA ILE A 55 -9.56 -1.08 16.57
C ILE A 55 -10.50 -0.53 15.50
N ASP A 56 -10.80 0.78 15.54
CA ASP A 56 -11.67 1.42 14.55
C ASP A 56 -11.11 1.31 13.13
N ARG A 57 -9.81 1.55 12.95
CA ARG A 57 -9.13 1.35 11.65
C ARG A 57 -9.16 -0.10 11.19
N GLN A 58 -9.02 -1.05 12.12
CA GLN A 58 -9.12 -2.46 11.80
C GLN A 58 -10.54 -2.84 11.38
N ILE A 59 -11.56 -2.32 12.06
CA ILE A 59 -12.97 -2.49 11.69
C ILE A 59 -13.24 -1.91 10.29
N GLU A 60 -12.74 -0.71 9.99
CA GLU A 60 -12.89 -0.10 8.67
C GLU A 60 -12.25 -0.95 7.57
N SER A 61 -11.03 -1.44 7.80
CA SER A 61 -10.35 -2.36 6.88
C SER A 61 -11.17 -3.63 6.65
N LEU A 62 -11.73 -4.23 7.70
CA LEU A 62 -12.56 -5.44 7.61
C LEU A 62 -13.88 -5.18 6.87
N LYS A 63 -14.51 -4.02 7.09
CA LYS A 63 -15.73 -3.62 6.35
C LYS A 63 -15.43 -3.44 4.85
N ASN A 64 -14.31 -2.82 4.51
CA ASN A 64 -13.88 -2.69 3.11
C ASN A 64 -13.62 -4.06 2.46
N GLN A 65 -12.95 -4.97 3.19
CA GLN A 65 -12.76 -6.35 2.72
C GLN A 65 -14.08 -7.08 2.52
N GLN A 66 -15.02 -6.98 3.46
CA GLN A 66 -16.34 -7.57 3.34
C GLN A 66 -17.11 -7.03 2.13
N SER A 67 -17.08 -5.72 1.92
CA SER A 67 -17.73 -5.07 0.77
C SER A 67 -17.17 -5.58 -0.55
N ASN A 68 -15.85 -5.73 -0.66
CA ASN A 68 -15.21 -6.25 -1.87
C ASN A 68 -15.61 -7.71 -2.14
N VAL A 69 -15.62 -8.55 -1.11
CA VAL A 69 -16.04 -9.97 -1.24
C VAL A 69 -17.50 -10.06 -1.69
N LEU A 70 -18.39 -9.23 -1.14
CA LEU A 70 -19.79 -9.20 -1.55
C LEU A 70 -19.95 -8.77 -3.01
N ALA A 71 -19.23 -7.72 -3.43
CA ALA A 71 -19.26 -7.25 -4.82
C ALA A 71 -18.79 -8.34 -5.80
N ASP A 72 -17.69 -9.03 -5.47
CA ASP A 72 -17.17 -10.12 -6.28
C ASP A 72 -18.12 -11.31 -6.34
N SER A 73 -18.76 -11.67 -5.22
CA SER A 73 -19.76 -12.75 -5.18
C SER A 73 -20.96 -12.42 -6.06
N LEU A 74 -21.53 -11.21 -5.93
CA LEU A 74 -22.67 -10.78 -6.73
C LEU A 74 -22.35 -10.74 -8.23
N ALA A 75 -21.13 -10.35 -8.59
CA ALA A 75 -20.67 -10.40 -9.97
C ALA A 75 -20.63 -11.85 -10.50
N LYS A 76 -20.05 -12.77 -9.74
CA LYS A 76 -19.99 -14.20 -10.09
C LYS A 76 -21.37 -14.83 -10.19
N ASP A 77 -22.26 -14.56 -9.24
CA ASP A 77 -23.63 -15.07 -9.26
C ASP A 77 -24.37 -14.61 -10.52
N ARG A 78 -24.22 -13.34 -10.90
CA ARG A 78 -24.81 -12.80 -12.12
C ARG A 78 -24.26 -13.50 -13.38
N ASP A 79 -22.97 -13.81 -13.42
CA ASP A 79 -22.39 -14.49 -14.57
C ASP A 79 -22.83 -15.96 -14.67
N ILE A 80 -23.00 -16.65 -13.54
CA ILE A 80 -23.61 -17.98 -13.48
C ILE A 80 -25.06 -17.93 -13.96
N GLU A 81 -25.86 -16.98 -13.48
CA GLU A 81 -27.26 -16.78 -13.89
C GLU A 81 -27.37 -16.56 -15.41
N LYS A 82 -26.48 -15.73 -15.99
CA LYS A 82 -26.44 -15.52 -17.45
C LYS A 82 -26.20 -16.82 -18.21
N GLU A 83 -25.28 -17.66 -17.75
CA GLU A 83 -24.99 -18.94 -18.42
C GLU A 83 -26.16 -19.92 -18.28
N ILE A 84 -26.82 -19.96 -17.12
CA ILE A 84 -28.06 -20.74 -16.93
C ILE A 84 -29.13 -20.29 -17.93
N GLN A 85 -29.40 -18.98 -18.01
CA GLN A 85 -30.40 -18.43 -18.94
C GLN A 85 -30.04 -18.69 -20.41
N ARG A 86 -28.74 -18.64 -20.75
CA ARG A 86 -28.25 -18.98 -22.08
C ARG A 86 -28.56 -20.43 -22.46
N LEU A 87 -28.38 -21.37 -21.52
CA LEU A 87 -28.65 -22.79 -21.74
C LEU A 87 -30.15 -23.11 -21.79
N LEU A 88 -30.99 -22.38 -21.05
CA LEU A 88 -32.45 -22.55 -21.05
C LEU A 88 -33.15 -21.93 -22.27
N CYS A 89 -32.53 -20.93 -22.91
CA CYS A 89 -33.07 -20.29 -24.12
C CYS A 89 -32.77 -21.05 -25.44
N ILE A 90 -32.29 -22.30 -25.34
CA ILE A 90 -32.09 -23.23 -26.46
C ILE A 90 -33.26 -24.21 -26.50
#